data_AF-A0A4Q5YJD3-F1
#
_entry.id   AF-A0A4Q5YJD3-F1
#
_cell.length_a   1.000
_cell.length_b   1.000
_cell.length_c   1.000
_cell.angle_alpha   90.00
_cell.angle_beta   90.00
_cell.angle_gamma   90.00
#
_symmetry.space_group_name_H-M   'P 1'
#
loop_
_entity.id
_entity.type
_entity.pdbx_description
1 polymer ?
#
loop_
_entity_poly.entity_id
_entity_poly.type
_entity_poly.pdbx_seq_one_letter_code
_entity_poly.pdbx_strand_id
1 'polypeptide(L)'
;IMAAMVLTAPFVPMLFMGEEWGATTPFQYFIDHSEAKLIKAVDEGRKREFASFQTEGEPAPAHEEATFMASKLDWTEISGPVHAGMFAYYQQLIRLRRGQPALTNYDRSTVQVSVDTNTSVMIVERKHETQTLYCLYNFSEATHDIKLNETAFPASVLLSSSDQRWRGEGNADAGLRIVYPDDIISLQPESVLILSKDHV
;
A
#
# COMPACT_ATOMS: atom_id res chain seq x y z
N ILE A 1 4.32 2.43 0.31
CA ILE A 1 4.16 1.80 1.64
C ILE A 1 2.76 1.24 1.86
N MET A 2 1.71 2.07 1.85
CA MET A 2 0.38 1.67 2.34
C MET A 2 -0.21 0.44 1.64
N ALA A 3 -0.05 0.35 0.31
CA ALA A 3 -0.43 -0.82 -0.48
C ALA A 3 0.18 -2.13 0.05
N ALA A 4 1.49 -2.14 0.32
CA ALA A 4 2.19 -3.31 0.85
C ALA A 4 1.73 -3.66 2.26
N MET A 5 1.45 -2.66 3.10
CA MET A 5 0.94 -2.89 4.45
C MET A 5 -0.43 -3.57 4.42
N VAL A 6 -1.36 -3.10 3.57
CA VAL A 6 -2.67 -3.74 3.37
C VAL A 6 -2.53 -5.14 2.79
N LEU A 7 -1.70 -5.32 1.75
CA LEU A 7 -1.57 -6.59 1.03
C LEU A 7 -0.71 -7.64 1.75
N THR A 8 0.08 -7.26 2.75
CA THR A 8 0.81 -8.22 3.60
C THR A 8 0.19 -8.38 4.98
N ALA A 9 -0.87 -7.65 5.31
CA ALA A 9 -1.61 -7.85 6.55
C ALA A 9 -2.29 -9.24 6.59
N PRO A 10 -2.52 -9.80 7.80
CA PRO A 10 -3.22 -11.08 7.97
C PRO A 10 -4.74 -10.98 7.78
N PHE A 11 -5.26 -9.84 7.29
CA PHE A 11 -6.68 -9.59 7.07
C PHE A 11 -7.06 -9.76 5.60
N VAL A 12 -8.36 -9.75 5.30
CA VAL A 12 -8.87 -9.70 3.92
C VAL A 12 -8.68 -8.27 3.38
N PRO A 13 -7.82 -8.06 2.37
CA PRO A 13 -7.61 -6.73 1.82
C PRO A 13 -8.80 -6.32 0.94
N MET A 14 -9.12 -5.03 0.95
CA MET A 14 -10.04 -4.39 0.03
C MET A 14 -9.28 -3.26 -0.66
N LEU A 15 -9.35 -3.21 -1.98
CA LEU A 15 -8.79 -2.13 -2.79
C LEU A 15 -9.94 -1.33 -3.39
N PHE A 16 -9.76 -0.01 -3.49
CA PHE A 16 -10.70 0.82 -4.22
C PHE A 16 -10.35 0.82 -5.73
N MET A 17 -11.36 0.96 -6.59
CA MET A 17 -11.13 0.95 -8.04
C MET A 17 -10.22 2.11 -8.46
N GLY A 18 -9.11 1.81 -9.15
CA GLY A 18 -8.13 2.81 -9.56
C GLY A 18 -7.01 3.07 -8.55
N GLU A 19 -7.12 2.57 -7.31
CA GLU A 19 -6.07 2.67 -6.30
C GLU A 19 -4.77 2.00 -6.79
N GLU A 20 -4.88 0.91 -7.56
CA GLU A 20 -3.76 0.08 -7.98
C GLU A 20 -2.87 0.73 -9.04
N TRP A 21 -3.35 1.75 -9.76
CA TRP A 21 -2.52 2.58 -10.63
C TRP A 21 -2.43 4.04 -10.16
N GLY A 22 -3.05 4.38 -9.03
CA GLY A 22 -3.12 5.75 -8.53
C GLY A 22 -3.92 6.65 -9.45
N ALA A 23 -5.17 6.27 -9.75
CA ALA A 23 -6.08 7.03 -10.60
C ALA A 23 -6.18 8.49 -10.16
N THR A 24 -6.14 9.42 -11.11
CA THR A 24 -6.27 10.85 -10.79
C THR A 24 -7.71 11.33 -10.73
N THR A 25 -8.64 10.54 -11.27
CA THR A 25 -10.08 10.80 -11.22
C THR A 25 -10.58 10.67 -9.78
N PRO A 26 -11.26 11.69 -9.22
CA PRO A 26 -11.83 11.59 -7.88
C PRO A 26 -12.96 10.55 -7.84
N PHE A 27 -13.37 10.12 -6.65
CA PHE A 27 -14.64 9.41 -6.47
C PHE A 27 -15.57 10.25 -5.61
N GLN A 28 -16.48 10.96 -6.27
CA GLN A 28 -17.39 11.89 -5.62
C GLN A 28 -18.71 11.19 -5.28
N TYR A 29 -19.45 11.77 -4.33
CA TYR A 29 -20.83 11.34 -4.09
C TYR A 29 -21.75 12.01 -5.11
N PHE A 30 -22.52 11.21 -5.84
CA PHE A 30 -23.47 11.67 -6.83
C PHE A 30 -24.83 10.98 -6.67
N ILE A 31 -25.89 11.66 -7.07
CA ILE A 31 -27.29 11.21 -7.00
C ILE A 31 -28.00 11.48 -8.33
N ASP A 32 -29.07 10.75 -8.60
CA ASP A 32 -29.96 10.96 -9.74
C ASP A 32 -31.42 10.98 -9.28
N HIS A 33 -31.77 11.98 -8.46
CA HIS A 33 -33.14 12.19 -7.96
C HIS A 33 -33.85 13.22 -8.83
N SER A 34 -35.12 12.97 -9.19
CA SER A 34 -35.91 13.92 -9.99
C SER A 34 -36.59 15.01 -9.14
N GLU A 35 -36.76 14.79 -7.83
CA GLU A 35 -37.47 15.71 -6.95
C GLU A 35 -36.57 16.85 -6.44
N ALA A 36 -36.87 18.09 -6.84
CA ALA A 36 -36.07 19.26 -6.50
C ALA A 36 -35.88 19.48 -4.98
N LYS A 37 -36.89 19.13 -4.17
CA LYS A 37 -36.77 19.22 -2.69
C LYS A 37 -35.75 18.23 -2.14
N LEU A 38 -35.68 17.03 -2.71
CA LEU A 38 -34.74 16.00 -2.30
C LEU A 38 -33.32 16.35 -2.73
N ILE A 39 -33.14 16.82 -3.97
CA ILE A 39 -31.84 17.34 -4.46
C ILE A 39 -31.28 18.40 -3.51
N LYS A 40 -32.09 19.42 -3.21
CA LYS A 40 -31.68 20.52 -2.33
C LYS A 40 -31.32 20.03 -0.93
N ALA A 41 -32.12 19.11 -0.38
CA ALA A 41 -31.87 18.53 0.94
C ALA A 41 -30.54 17.74 0.98
N VAL A 42 -30.22 17.00 -0.08
CA VAL A 42 -28.96 16.28 -0.21
C VAL A 42 -27.78 17.25 -0.29
N ASP A 43 -27.83 18.26 -1.15
CA ASP A 43 -26.72 19.22 -1.28
C ASP A 43 -26.48 19.99 0.03
N GLU A 44 -27.54 20.46 0.70
CA GLU A 44 -27.42 21.13 2.00
C GLU A 44 -26.95 20.19 3.12
N GLY A 45 -27.36 18.92 3.09
CA GLY A 45 -26.87 17.88 4.00
C GLY A 45 -25.36 17.65 3.81
N ARG A 46 -24.94 17.44 2.56
CA ARG A 46 -23.55 17.21 2.19
C ARG A 46 -22.66 18.39 2.58
N LYS A 47 -23.08 19.63 2.34
CA LYS A 47 -22.32 20.82 2.77
C LYS A 47 -22.13 20.88 4.28
N ARG A 48 -23.17 20.56 5.05
CA ARG A 48 -23.07 20.51 6.53
C ARG A 48 -22.14 19.41 7.02
N GLU A 49 -22.19 18.22 6.42
CA GLU A 49 -21.26 17.13 6.75
C GLU A 49 -19.82 17.49 6.35
N PHE A 50 -19.62 18.03 5.15
CA PHE A 50 -18.29 18.40 4.62
C PHE A 50 -17.58 19.45 5.46
N ALA A 51 -18.32 20.41 6.04
CA ALA A 51 -17.76 21.44 6.92
C ALA A 51 -17.04 20.87 8.15
N SER A 52 -17.28 19.60 8.52
CA SER A 52 -16.59 18.94 9.64
C SER A 52 -15.31 18.19 9.24
N PHE A 53 -15.08 17.93 7.95
CA PHE A 53 -14.01 17.02 7.48
C PHE A 53 -13.00 17.65 6.50
N GLN A 54 -13.34 18.72 5.78
CA GLN A 54 -12.43 19.38 4.83
C GLN A 54 -12.14 20.83 5.25
N THR A 55 -10.88 21.22 5.20
CA THR A 55 -10.41 22.58 5.52
C THR A 55 -10.44 23.54 4.33
N GLU A 56 -10.63 23.05 3.09
CA GLU A 56 -10.61 23.89 1.87
C GLU A 56 -11.67 23.44 0.84
N GLY A 57 -12.41 24.42 0.29
CA GLY A 57 -13.38 24.22 -0.80
C GLY A 57 -14.81 23.90 -0.38
N GLU A 58 -15.73 23.89 -1.35
CA GLU A 58 -17.11 23.39 -1.21
C GLU A 58 -17.22 22.03 -1.93
N PRO A 59 -18.04 21.10 -1.44
CA PRO A 59 -18.28 19.84 -2.14
C PRO A 59 -18.90 20.09 -3.52
N ALA A 60 -18.49 19.28 -4.51
CA ALA A 60 -19.15 19.27 -5.82
C ALA A 60 -20.65 18.96 -5.66
N PRO A 61 -21.56 19.63 -6.41
CA PRO A 61 -22.99 19.38 -6.35
C PRO A 61 -23.33 17.94 -6.73
N ALA A 62 -24.03 17.21 -5.86
CA ALA A 62 -24.16 15.76 -6.04
C ALA A 62 -25.10 15.38 -7.20
N HIS A 63 -26.01 16.27 -7.57
CA HIS A 63 -27.02 16.04 -8.61
C HIS A 63 -26.55 16.40 -10.01
N GLU A 64 -25.40 17.05 -10.16
CA GLU A 64 -24.88 17.44 -11.48
C GLU A 64 -24.25 16.23 -12.18
N GLU A 65 -24.60 16.02 -13.45
CA GLU A 65 -24.00 14.96 -14.27
C GLU A 65 -22.48 15.08 -14.34
N ALA A 66 -21.94 16.30 -14.29
CA ALA A 66 -20.51 16.56 -14.26
C ALA A 66 -19.80 15.88 -13.07
N THR A 67 -20.43 15.80 -11.90
CA THR A 67 -19.91 15.12 -10.69
C THR A 67 -19.77 13.61 -10.90
N PHE A 68 -20.77 13.01 -11.56
CA PHE A 68 -20.71 11.59 -11.96
C PHE A 68 -19.63 11.37 -13.03
N MET A 69 -19.59 12.22 -14.06
CA MET A 69 -18.64 12.08 -15.16
C MET A 69 -17.19 12.27 -14.70
N ALA A 70 -16.92 13.20 -13.77
CA ALA A 70 -15.62 13.36 -13.15
C ALA A 70 -15.19 12.15 -12.30
N SER A 71 -16.15 11.34 -11.85
CA SER A 71 -15.90 10.12 -11.06
C SER A 71 -15.71 8.86 -11.91
N LYS A 72 -15.76 8.96 -13.24
CA LYS A 72 -15.44 7.85 -14.13
C LYS A 72 -13.94 7.70 -14.29
N LEU A 73 -13.44 6.49 -14.12
CA LEU A 73 -12.04 6.15 -14.31
C LEU A 73 -11.58 6.42 -15.74
N ASP A 74 -10.46 7.12 -15.89
CA ASP A 74 -9.74 7.22 -17.15
C ASP A 74 -8.79 6.03 -17.28
N TRP A 75 -9.23 5.02 -18.04
CA TRP A 75 -8.44 3.81 -18.28
C TRP A 75 -7.16 4.04 -19.09
N THR A 76 -7.03 5.19 -19.76
CA THR A 76 -5.82 5.50 -20.52
C THR A 76 -4.64 5.82 -19.59
N GLU A 77 -4.91 6.28 -18.36
CA GLU A 77 -3.92 6.60 -17.33
C GLU A 77 -3.00 5.41 -17.03
N ILE A 78 -3.52 4.18 -17.03
CA ILE A 78 -2.78 2.95 -16.67
C ILE A 78 -1.48 2.82 -17.47
N SER A 79 -1.49 3.25 -18.74
CA SER A 79 -0.33 3.19 -19.63
C SER A 79 0.70 4.32 -19.41
N GLY A 80 0.35 5.35 -18.65
CA GLY A 80 1.22 6.46 -18.30
C GLY A 80 2.38 6.04 -17.40
N PRO A 81 3.55 6.69 -17.47
CA PRO A 81 4.76 6.22 -16.81
C PRO A 81 4.68 6.20 -15.27
N VAL A 82 3.89 7.08 -14.65
CA VAL A 82 3.64 7.05 -13.19
C VAL A 82 2.76 5.85 -12.84
N HIS A 83 1.60 5.75 -13.49
CA HIS A 83 0.56 4.76 -13.22
C HIS A 83 1.00 3.33 -13.51
N ALA A 84 1.75 3.12 -14.60
CA ALA A 84 2.27 1.81 -14.99
C ALA A 84 3.21 1.24 -13.92
N GLY A 85 4.06 2.07 -13.31
CA GLY A 85 4.95 1.67 -12.22
C GLY A 85 4.18 1.23 -10.98
N MET A 86 3.17 2.01 -10.58
CA MET A 86 2.29 1.66 -9.46
C MET A 86 1.48 0.39 -9.74
N PHE A 87 0.92 0.26 -10.95
CA PHE A 87 0.15 -0.91 -11.35
C PHE A 87 1.00 -2.18 -11.31
N ALA A 88 2.22 -2.12 -11.82
CA ALA A 88 3.15 -3.24 -11.76
C ALA A 88 3.54 -3.58 -10.30
N TYR A 89 3.67 -2.57 -9.43
CA TYR A 89 3.95 -2.76 -8.00
C TYR A 89 2.80 -3.49 -7.28
N TYR A 90 1.55 -3.08 -7.50
CA TYR A 90 0.37 -3.77 -6.98
C TYR A 90 0.26 -5.21 -7.50
N GLN A 91 0.49 -5.43 -8.80
CA GLN A 91 0.52 -6.78 -9.37
C GLN A 91 1.56 -7.66 -8.67
N GLN A 92 2.76 -7.12 -8.38
CA GLN A 92 3.79 -7.86 -7.68
C GLN A 92 3.41 -8.16 -6.23
N LEU A 93 2.84 -7.20 -5.50
CA LEU A 93 2.34 -7.44 -4.13
C LEU A 93 1.23 -8.50 -4.09
N ILE A 94 0.29 -8.48 -5.05
CA ILE A 94 -0.76 -9.49 -5.16
C ILE A 94 -0.18 -10.86 -5.49
N ARG A 95 0.82 -10.94 -6.38
CA ARG A 95 1.54 -12.18 -6.69
C ARG A 95 2.24 -12.74 -5.44
N LEU A 96 2.93 -11.89 -4.68
CA LEU A 96 3.55 -12.28 -3.42
C LEU A 96 2.51 -12.79 -2.42
N ARG A 97 1.43 -12.04 -2.20
CA ARG A 97 0.36 -12.45 -1.28
C ARG A 97 -0.21 -13.83 -1.63
N ARG A 98 -0.37 -14.13 -2.92
CA ARG A 98 -0.87 -15.44 -3.40
C ARG A 98 0.18 -16.55 -3.34
N GLY A 99 1.46 -16.22 -3.48
CA GLY A 99 2.53 -17.19 -3.65
C GLY A 99 3.29 -17.55 -2.37
N GLN A 100 3.26 -16.70 -1.34
CA GLN A 100 4.02 -16.91 -0.11
C GLN A 100 3.14 -17.57 0.98
N PRO A 101 3.50 -18.77 1.48
CA PRO A 101 2.75 -19.46 2.53
C PRO A 101 2.46 -18.59 3.77
N ALA A 102 3.43 -17.78 4.21
CA ALA A 102 3.24 -16.89 5.35
C ALA A 102 2.25 -15.75 5.08
N LEU A 103 1.97 -15.39 3.81
CA LEU A 103 0.97 -14.37 3.48
C LEU A 103 -0.44 -14.91 3.34
N THR A 104 -0.59 -16.19 3.00
CA THR A 104 -1.89 -16.88 2.88
C THR A 104 -2.41 -17.43 4.21
N ASN A 105 -1.58 -17.48 5.26
CA ASN A 105 -1.99 -17.84 6.62
C ASN A 105 -2.70 -16.67 7.34
N TYR A 106 -3.99 -16.80 7.63
CA TYR A 106 -4.78 -15.77 8.33
C TYR A 106 -4.74 -15.88 9.87
N ASP A 107 -3.99 -16.83 10.43
CA ASP A 107 -3.81 -16.91 11.88
C ASP A 107 -2.99 -15.71 12.38
N ARG A 108 -3.59 -14.92 13.26
CA ARG A 108 -2.95 -13.75 13.86
C ARG A 108 -1.91 -14.11 14.91
N SER A 109 -1.97 -15.32 15.48
CA SER A 109 -1.01 -15.77 16.50
C SER A 109 0.41 -15.90 15.94
N THR A 110 0.54 -16.06 14.62
CA THR A 110 1.82 -16.17 13.90
C THR A 110 2.37 -14.83 13.43
N VAL A 111 1.71 -13.72 13.80
CA VAL A 111 2.13 -12.36 13.43
C VAL A 111 2.73 -11.66 14.63
N GLN A 112 3.95 -11.16 14.47
CA GLN A 112 4.65 -10.35 15.46
C GLN A 112 4.99 -8.99 14.85
N VAL A 113 4.82 -7.92 15.62
CA VAL A 113 5.08 -6.56 15.16
C VAL A 113 6.03 -5.89 16.15
N SER A 114 7.10 -5.27 15.64
CA SER A 114 7.96 -4.37 16.40
C SER A 114 7.94 -2.99 15.75
N VAL A 115 7.93 -1.95 16.57
CA VAL A 115 7.91 -0.55 16.13
C VAL A 115 8.99 0.19 16.91
N ASP A 116 9.84 0.91 16.20
CA ASP A 116 10.73 1.92 16.77
C ASP A 116 10.12 3.30 16.52
N THR A 117 9.59 3.90 17.57
CA THR A 117 8.93 5.21 17.50
C THR A 117 9.91 6.37 17.28
N ASN A 118 11.21 6.18 17.51
CA ASN A 118 12.22 7.21 17.27
C ASN A 118 12.55 7.32 15.78
N THR A 119 12.60 6.18 15.08
CA THR A 119 12.92 6.09 13.65
C THR A 119 11.68 6.02 12.77
N SER A 120 10.50 5.79 13.35
CA SER A 120 9.26 5.49 12.63
C SER A 120 9.40 4.27 11.71
N VAL A 121 10.16 3.27 12.17
CA VAL A 121 10.31 1.98 11.49
C VAL A 121 9.41 0.95 12.15
N MET A 122 8.71 0.17 11.35
CA MET A 122 7.92 -0.97 11.79
C MET A 122 8.39 -2.23 11.08
N ILE A 123 8.55 -3.33 11.81
CA ILE A 123 8.86 -4.64 11.28
C ILE A 123 7.71 -5.57 11.63
N VAL A 124 7.14 -6.21 10.61
CA VAL A 124 6.09 -7.21 10.74
C VAL A 124 6.67 -8.56 10.35
N GLU A 125 6.73 -9.47 11.32
CA GLU A 125 7.09 -10.87 11.13
C GLU A 125 5.83 -11.69 10.93
N ARG A 126 5.79 -12.51 9.88
CA ARG A 126 4.73 -13.49 9.64
C ARG A 126 5.32 -14.88 9.55
N LYS A 127 4.94 -15.75 10.48
CA LYS A 127 5.47 -17.12 10.58
C LYS A 127 4.51 -18.12 9.93
N HIS A 128 5.10 -19.10 9.29
CA HIS A 128 4.49 -20.29 8.70
C HIS A 128 5.40 -21.48 8.95
N GLU A 129 4.86 -22.70 8.87
CA GLU A 129 5.62 -23.94 9.13
C GLU A 129 6.89 -24.05 8.28
N THR A 130 6.82 -23.58 7.03
CA THR A 130 7.89 -23.69 6.04
C THR A 130 8.63 -22.37 5.77
N GLN A 131 8.19 -21.26 6.35
CA GLN A 131 8.68 -19.93 5.99
C GLN A 131 8.44 -18.89 7.09
N THR A 132 9.38 -17.98 7.29
CA THR A 132 9.16 -16.70 7.98
C THR A 132 9.36 -15.53 7.02
N LEU A 133 8.39 -14.61 6.98
CA LEU A 133 8.50 -13.35 6.25
C LEU A 133 8.77 -12.19 7.19
N TYR A 134 9.64 -11.29 6.76
CA TYR A 134 9.91 -10.01 7.42
C TYR A 134 9.50 -8.88 6.49
N CYS A 135 8.48 -8.11 6.87
CA CYS A 135 8.06 -6.90 6.16
C CYS A 135 8.52 -5.67 6.94
N LEU A 136 9.52 -4.97 6.44
CA LEU A 136 10.10 -3.79 7.04
C LEU A 136 9.50 -2.55 6.38
N TYR A 137 8.96 -1.64 7.18
CA TYR A 137 8.32 -0.40 6.77
C TYR A 137 9.07 0.78 7.37
N ASN A 138 9.54 1.71 6.55
CA ASN A 138 10.10 2.98 7.01
C ASN A 138 9.14 4.11 6.68
N PHE A 139 8.50 4.70 7.69
CA PHE A 139 7.58 5.81 7.50
C PHE A 139 8.24 7.19 7.61
N SER A 140 9.56 7.24 7.78
CA SER A 140 10.32 8.49 7.89
C SER A 140 10.94 8.91 6.56
N GLU A 141 11.35 10.17 6.49
CA GLU A 141 12.10 10.76 5.37
C GLU A 141 13.62 10.42 5.41
N ALA A 142 14.07 9.64 6.40
CA ALA A 142 15.48 9.28 6.58
C ALA A 142 15.73 7.80 6.27
N THR A 143 16.93 7.49 5.78
CA THR A 143 17.41 6.09 5.64
C THR A 143 17.78 5.54 7.01
N HIS A 144 17.39 4.29 7.28
CA HIS A 144 17.74 3.59 8.52
C HIS A 144 18.42 2.27 8.26
N ASP A 145 19.50 1.99 8.99
CA ASP A 145 20.16 0.71 8.97
C ASP A 145 19.50 -0.22 10.00
N ILE A 146 18.91 -1.31 9.50
CA ILE A 146 18.13 -2.24 10.31
C ILE A 146 18.96 -3.48 10.61
N LYS A 147 18.94 -3.88 11.89
CA LYS A 147 19.47 -5.16 12.35
C LYS A 147 18.33 -6.10 12.68
N LEU A 148 18.29 -7.25 12.02
CA LEU A 148 17.39 -8.35 12.37
C LEU A 148 18.11 -9.37 13.26
N ASN A 149 17.34 -10.21 13.95
CA ASN A 149 17.90 -11.34 14.69
C ASN A 149 18.64 -12.30 13.75
N GLU A 150 19.69 -12.96 14.24
CA GLU A 150 20.48 -13.93 13.46
C GLU A 150 19.62 -15.05 12.83
N THR A 151 18.52 -15.41 13.50
CA THR A 151 17.56 -16.42 13.03
C THR A 151 16.79 -16.01 11.78
N ALA A 152 16.81 -14.73 11.41
CA ALA A 152 16.18 -14.24 10.18
C ALA A 152 16.96 -14.65 8.92
N PHE A 153 18.21 -15.12 9.06
CA PHE A 153 19.12 -15.29 7.95
C PHE A 153 19.45 -16.77 7.65
N PRO A 154 19.89 -17.10 6.43
CA PRO A 154 19.92 -16.23 5.24
C PRO A 154 18.51 -15.93 4.72
N ALA A 155 18.26 -14.69 4.28
CA ALA A 155 16.95 -14.25 3.80
C ALA A 155 16.99 -13.79 2.34
N SER A 156 16.03 -14.23 1.53
CA SER A 156 15.86 -13.76 0.15
C SER A 156 15.07 -12.46 0.12
N VAL A 157 15.54 -11.46 -0.64
CA VAL A 157 14.77 -10.24 -0.89
C VAL A 157 13.65 -10.53 -1.89
N LEU A 158 12.40 -10.48 -1.44
CA LEU A 158 11.22 -10.70 -2.30
C LEU A 158 10.75 -9.43 -3.00
N LEU A 159 10.83 -8.28 -2.33
CA LEU A 159 10.41 -7.00 -2.86
C LEU A 159 11.11 -5.85 -2.13
N SER A 160 11.54 -4.85 -2.89
CA SER A 160 11.87 -3.52 -2.38
C SER A 160 11.00 -2.50 -3.10
N SER A 161 10.31 -1.63 -2.37
CA SER A 161 9.51 -0.56 -2.97
C SER A 161 10.37 0.60 -3.47
N SER A 162 11.64 0.69 -3.04
CA SER A 162 12.58 1.69 -3.54
C SER A 162 13.20 1.30 -4.89
N ASP A 163 12.88 0.12 -5.44
CA ASP A 163 13.38 -0.33 -6.73
C ASP A 163 12.92 0.58 -7.89
N GLN A 164 13.85 0.91 -8.79
CA GLN A 164 13.59 1.74 -9.98
C GLN A 164 12.48 1.19 -10.89
N ARG A 165 12.19 -0.12 -10.85
CA ARG A 165 11.06 -0.72 -11.59
C ARG A 165 9.71 -0.10 -11.23
N TRP A 166 9.58 0.42 -10.02
CA TRP A 166 8.38 1.13 -9.53
C TRP A 166 8.64 2.62 -9.37
N ARG A 167 9.73 3.13 -9.98
CA ARG A 167 10.22 4.51 -9.89
C ARG A 167 10.71 4.94 -8.49
N GLY A 168 11.14 4.00 -7.66
CA GLY A 168 11.86 4.34 -6.43
C GLY A 168 13.29 4.82 -6.71
N GLU A 169 13.91 5.41 -5.68
CA GLU A 169 15.26 6.00 -5.76
C GLU A 169 16.39 5.02 -5.41
N GLY A 170 16.04 3.81 -4.95
CA GLY A 170 16.98 2.75 -4.58
C GLY A 170 17.41 1.87 -5.76
N ASN A 171 18.35 0.97 -5.51
CA ASN A 171 18.85 0.04 -6.52
C ASN A 171 17.82 -1.08 -6.83
N ALA A 172 17.83 -1.56 -8.07
CA ALA A 172 16.98 -2.63 -8.54
C ALA A 172 17.49 -4.02 -8.12
N ASP A 173 17.34 -4.37 -6.83
CA ASP A 173 17.94 -5.59 -6.26
C ASP A 173 16.93 -6.70 -5.89
N ALA A 174 15.62 -6.48 -6.03
CA ALA A 174 14.64 -7.44 -5.51
C ALA A 174 14.48 -8.69 -6.40
N GLY A 175 14.70 -9.87 -5.79
CA GLY A 175 14.59 -11.20 -6.41
C GLY A 175 15.91 -11.95 -6.63
N LEU A 176 17.07 -11.30 -6.47
CA LEU A 176 18.40 -11.91 -6.71
C LEU A 176 19.37 -11.79 -5.52
N ARG A 177 19.01 -11.00 -4.50
CA ARG A 177 19.84 -10.74 -3.33
C ARG A 177 19.42 -11.61 -2.15
N ILE A 178 20.39 -12.34 -1.61
CA ILE A 178 20.31 -12.98 -0.30
C ILE A 178 20.99 -12.04 0.70
N VAL A 179 20.36 -11.84 1.85
CA VAL A 179 20.89 -11.09 2.98
C VAL A 179 21.40 -12.10 4.02
N TYR A 180 22.60 -11.85 4.53
CA TYR A 180 23.29 -12.65 5.54
C TYR A 180 23.39 -11.90 6.88
N PRO A 181 23.74 -12.57 8.01
CA PRO A 181 23.77 -11.94 9.32
C PRO A 181 24.67 -10.69 9.44
N ASP A 182 25.79 -10.66 8.71
CA ASP A 182 26.74 -9.55 8.72
C ASP A 182 26.37 -8.41 7.76
N ASP A 183 25.32 -8.59 6.94
CA ASP A 183 24.89 -7.57 5.99
C ASP A 183 24.12 -6.45 6.68
N ILE A 184 24.41 -5.21 6.28
CA ILE A 184 23.62 -4.06 6.71
C ILE A 184 22.39 -3.93 5.80
N ILE A 185 21.19 -3.99 6.40
CA ILE A 185 19.94 -3.74 5.70
C ILE A 185 19.65 -2.23 5.76
N SER A 186 20.01 -1.52 4.69
CA SER A 186 19.73 -0.07 4.59
C SER A 186 18.33 0.17 4.00
N LEU A 187 17.38 0.52 4.86
CA LEU A 187 15.98 0.73 4.52
C LEU A 187 15.77 2.20 4.11
N GLN A 188 15.44 2.42 2.84
CA GLN A 188 15.31 3.75 2.24
C GLN A 188 14.15 4.56 2.85
N PRO A 189 14.15 5.90 2.74
CA PRO A 189 13.04 6.75 3.16
C PRO A 189 11.72 6.29 2.53
N GLU A 190 10.64 6.40 3.30
CA GLU A 190 9.27 6.14 2.82
C GLU A 190 9.13 4.84 2.00
N SER A 191 9.81 3.78 2.43
CA SER A 191 9.94 2.53 1.69
C SER A 191 9.53 1.27 2.45
N VAL A 192 9.42 0.18 1.69
CA VAL A 192 9.16 -1.18 2.17
C VAL A 192 10.21 -2.14 1.63
N LEU A 193 10.69 -3.02 2.50
CA LEU A 193 11.49 -4.18 2.14
C LEU A 193 10.83 -5.45 2.68
N ILE A 194 10.63 -6.44 1.80
CA ILE A 194 10.06 -7.74 2.17
C ILE A 194 11.12 -8.82 1.97
N LEU A 195 11.44 -9.52 3.05
CA LEU A 195 12.41 -10.61 3.09
C LEU A 195 11.71 -11.93 3.41
N SER A 196 12.27 -13.03 2.90
CA SER A 196 11.82 -14.39 3.17
C SER A 196 12.94 -15.27 3.68
N LYS A 197 12.67 -15.96 4.79
CA LYS A 197 13.49 -17.03 5.31
C LYS A 197 12.72 -18.34 5.19
N ASP A 198 13.16 -19.22 4.29
CA ASP A 198 12.60 -20.56 4.21
C ASP A 198 13.19 -21.45 5.32
N HIS A 199 12.34 -22.31 5.87
CA HIS A 199 12.69 -23.34 6.84
C HIS A 199 13.01 -24.65 6.09
N VAL A 200 14.06 -25.36 6.56
CA VAL A 200 14.48 -26.67 6.01
C VAL A 200 13.70 -27.77 6.70
#